data_AF-A0AB33CIU0-F1
#
_entry.id   AF-A0AB33CIU0-F1
#
_cell.length_a   1.000
_cell.length_b   1.000
_cell.length_c   1.000
_cell.angle_alpha   90.00
_cell.angle_beta   90.00
_cell.angle_gamma   90.00
#
_symmetry.space_group_name_H-M   'P 1'
#
loop_
_entity.id
_entity.type
_entity.pdbx_description
1 polymer ?
#
loop_
_entity_poly.entity_id
_entity_poly.type
_entity_poly.pdbx_seq_one_letter_code
_entity_poly.pdbx_strand_id
1 'polypeptide(L)'
;MSRSGYIDDNDDILAFGRWRGRVASAIRGNRGQALMRDLIAALDALPEKKLIAHTVEQDGCFCALGAVAHLRGTDLDQGPNGGTDHDFEPDRAAARLDIATPLAQEVVYENDEASYWDETPEARWTRMRQWAVSNLINQQAKPEARSG
;
A
#
# COMPACT_ATOMS: atom_id res chain seq x y z
N MET A 1 16.91 1.65 7.99
CA MET A 1 15.48 1.51 8.31
C MET A 1 14.79 1.22 7.00
N SER A 2 13.86 0.26 6.98
CA SER A 2 13.03 0.01 5.79
C SER A 2 12.05 1.16 5.57
N ARG A 3 11.56 1.35 4.34
CA ARG A 3 10.54 2.36 4.01
C ARG A 3 9.22 2.10 4.70
N SER A 4 8.91 0.85 5.02
CA SER A 4 7.71 0.49 5.78
C SER A 4 7.76 1.07 7.21
N GLY A 5 8.95 1.35 7.74
CA GLY A 5 9.15 1.97 9.05
C GLY A 5 8.81 1.04 10.23
N TYR A 6 8.68 -0.27 10.00
CA TYR A 6 8.58 -1.30 11.03
C TYR A 6 9.31 -2.57 10.59
N ILE A 7 9.60 -3.45 11.56
CA ILE A 7 10.16 -4.78 11.30
C ILE A 7 9.12 -5.81 11.76
N ASP A 8 8.88 -6.83 10.92
CA ASP A 8 7.89 -7.89 11.16
C ASP A 8 8.36 -8.92 12.21
N ASP A 9 9.64 -8.88 12.60
CA ASP A 9 10.31 -9.78 13.55
C ASP A 9 10.23 -9.31 15.03
N ASN A 10 9.10 -8.73 15.43
CA ASN A 10 8.95 -8.23 16.79
C ASN A 10 8.81 -9.37 17.80
N ASP A 11 9.78 -9.48 18.71
CA ASP A 11 9.79 -10.45 19.83
C ASP A 11 8.59 -10.27 20.80
N ASP A 12 7.96 -9.09 20.84
CA ASP A 12 6.71 -8.87 21.59
C ASP A 12 5.48 -9.23 20.72
N ILE A 13 5.05 -10.48 20.86
CA ILE A 13 3.86 -11.06 20.21
C ILE A 13 2.60 -10.21 20.45
N LEU A 14 2.44 -9.59 21.62
CA LEU A 14 1.26 -8.77 21.92
C LEU A 14 1.31 -7.44 21.18
N ALA A 15 2.48 -6.81 21.08
CA ALA A 15 2.66 -5.60 20.28
C ALA A 15 2.44 -5.89 18.80
N PHE A 16 2.96 -7.01 18.30
CA PHE A 16 2.74 -7.46 16.93
C PHE A 16 1.25 -7.70 16.63
N GLY A 17 0.55 -8.45 17.49
CA GLY A 17 -0.88 -8.70 17.34
C GLY A 17 -1.73 -7.41 17.33
N ARG A 18 -1.40 -6.43 18.19
CA ARG A 18 -2.05 -5.11 18.18
C ARG A 18 -1.81 -4.38 16.86
N TRP A 19 -0.60 -4.45 16.31
CA TRP A 19 -0.27 -3.82 15.05
C TRP A 19 -1.00 -4.48 13.86
N ARG A 20 -1.02 -5.82 13.75
CA ARG A 20 -1.85 -6.53 12.74
C ARG A 20 -3.33 -6.17 12.84
N GLY A 21 -3.85 -6.03 14.07
CA GLY A 21 -5.22 -5.58 14.29
C GLY A 21 -5.50 -4.16 13.74
N ARG A 22 -4.54 -3.24 13.90
CA ARG A 22 -4.62 -1.88 13.32
C ARG A 22 -4.59 -1.88 11.81
N VAL A 23 -3.68 -2.65 11.18
CA VAL A 23 -3.62 -2.83 9.72
C VAL A 23 -4.94 -3.37 9.19
N ALA A 24 -5.44 -4.47 9.77
CA ALA A 24 -6.67 -5.10 9.34
C ALA A 24 -7.88 -4.16 9.48
N SER A 25 -7.94 -3.34 10.54
CA SER A 25 -8.96 -2.31 10.69
C SER A 25 -8.86 -1.22 9.61
N ALA A 26 -7.64 -0.76 9.31
CA ALA A 26 -7.38 0.26 8.31
C ALA A 26 -7.78 -0.19 6.89
N ILE A 27 -7.44 -1.44 6.52
CA ILE A 27 -7.82 -2.04 5.24
C ILE A 27 -9.34 -2.12 5.09
N ARG A 28 -10.05 -2.58 6.14
CA ARG A 28 -11.52 -2.74 6.10
C ARG A 28 -12.31 -1.43 6.11
N GLY A 29 -11.69 -0.33 6.56
CA GLY A 29 -12.33 0.99 6.60
C GLY A 29 -12.60 1.57 5.21
N ASN A 30 -13.52 2.53 5.11
CA ASN A 30 -13.92 3.15 3.84
C ASN A 30 -12.73 3.69 3.03
N ARG A 31 -11.80 4.40 3.71
CA ARG A 31 -10.60 4.96 3.08
C ARG A 31 -9.63 3.87 2.60
N GLY A 32 -9.47 2.79 3.36
CA GLY A 32 -8.66 1.64 2.95
C GLY A 32 -9.25 0.90 1.75
N GLN A 33 -10.56 0.69 1.73
CA GLN A 33 -11.24 0.10 0.58
C GLN A 33 -11.19 1.00 -0.66
N ALA A 34 -11.24 2.32 -0.49
CA ALA A 34 -10.99 3.26 -1.59
C ALA A 34 -9.55 3.11 -2.13
N LEU A 35 -8.56 3.05 -1.23
CA LEU A 35 -7.16 2.81 -1.62
C LEU A 35 -6.98 1.49 -2.38
N MET A 36 -7.60 0.38 -1.95
CA MET A 36 -7.48 -0.91 -2.66
C MET A 36 -8.01 -0.83 -4.09
N ARG A 37 -9.13 -0.12 -4.32
CA ARG A 37 -9.67 0.10 -5.68
C ARG A 37 -8.74 0.97 -6.52
N ASP A 38 -8.23 2.04 -5.93
CA ASP A 38 -7.31 2.94 -6.61
C ASP A 38 -5.98 2.25 -6.93
N LEU A 39 -5.51 1.36 -6.04
CA LEU A 39 -4.32 0.55 -6.28
C LEU A 39 -4.53 -0.36 -7.48
N ILE A 40 -5.65 -1.09 -7.57
CA ILE A 40 -5.96 -1.93 -8.73
C ILE A 40 -6.03 -1.07 -10.01
N ALA A 41 -6.75 0.05 -9.96
CA ALA A 41 -6.90 0.95 -11.11
C ALA A 41 -5.54 1.53 -11.56
N ALA A 42 -4.69 1.93 -10.63
CA ALA A 42 -3.36 2.47 -10.91
C ALA A 42 -2.47 1.40 -11.56
N LEU A 43 -2.42 0.20 -11.00
CA LEU A 43 -1.65 -0.92 -11.53
C LEU A 43 -2.15 -1.34 -12.93
N ASP A 44 -3.46 -1.31 -13.16
CA ASP A 44 -4.07 -1.60 -14.46
C ASP A 44 -3.83 -0.48 -15.48
N ALA A 45 -3.60 0.75 -15.04
CA ALA A 45 -3.29 1.89 -15.90
C ALA A 45 -1.80 2.02 -16.27
N LEU A 46 -0.88 1.37 -15.54
CA LEU A 46 0.56 1.44 -15.87
C LEU A 46 0.85 0.95 -17.29
N PRO A 47 1.70 1.67 -18.06
CA PRO A 47 2.07 1.29 -19.43
C PRO A 47 2.83 -0.03 -19.48
N GLU A 48 3.72 -0.24 -18.49
CA GLU A 48 4.39 -1.51 -18.24
C GLU A 48 3.89 -2.08 -16.91
N LYS A 49 3.61 -3.38 -16.88
CA LYS A 49 3.12 -4.08 -15.67
C LYS A 49 4.27 -4.40 -14.72
N LYS A 50 4.89 -3.35 -14.19
CA LYS A 50 6.10 -3.40 -13.36
C LYS A 50 5.96 -2.47 -12.17
N LEU A 51 6.51 -2.89 -11.04
CA LEU A 51 6.69 -2.05 -9.85
C LEU A 51 8.14 -2.09 -9.40
N ILE A 52 8.67 -0.95 -8.97
CA ILE A 52 10.00 -0.87 -8.33
C ILE A 52 9.88 -0.99 -6.81
N ALA A 53 10.97 -1.41 -6.18
CA ALA A 53 11.12 -1.46 -4.72
C ALA A 53 12.10 -0.38 -4.24
N HIS A 54 12.07 -0.07 -2.95
CA HIS A 54 13.04 0.82 -2.27
C HIS A 54 13.09 2.29 -2.71
N THR A 55 12.18 2.71 -3.60
CA THR A 55 11.98 4.12 -3.97
C THR A 55 10.54 4.35 -4.39
N VAL A 56 10.02 5.58 -4.37
CA VAL A 56 8.62 5.84 -4.77
C VAL A 56 8.48 6.00 -6.27
N GLU A 57 9.42 6.70 -6.89
CA GLU A 57 9.47 6.88 -8.33
C GLU A 57 10.93 6.89 -8.80
N GLN A 58 11.21 6.21 -9.90
CA GLN A 58 12.49 6.29 -10.60
C GLN A 58 12.27 6.01 -12.08
N ASP A 59 12.75 6.89 -12.95
CA ASP A 59 12.69 6.76 -14.41
C ASP A 59 11.26 6.47 -14.95
N GLY A 60 10.25 7.09 -14.34
CA GLY A 60 8.83 6.90 -14.69
C GLY A 60 8.23 5.56 -14.24
N CYS A 61 8.98 4.75 -13.47
CA CYS A 61 8.48 3.58 -12.78
C CYS A 61 8.13 3.92 -11.34
N PHE A 62 7.14 3.23 -10.76
CA PHE A 62 6.61 3.55 -9.43
C PHE A 62 6.61 2.34 -8.51
N CYS A 63 6.67 2.57 -7.19
CA CYS A 63 6.19 1.59 -6.22
C CYS A 63 4.66 1.60 -6.16
N ALA A 64 4.06 0.66 -5.41
CA ALA A 64 2.60 0.58 -5.26
C ALA A 64 1.94 1.89 -4.80
N LEU A 65 2.47 2.56 -3.76
CA LEU A 65 1.95 3.87 -3.33
C LEU A 65 2.20 4.96 -4.36
N GLY A 66 3.37 4.95 -5.01
CA GLY A 66 3.71 5.91 -6.08
C GLY A 66 2.73 5.83 -7.25
N ALA A 67 2.33 4.62 -7.65
CA ALA A 67 1.36 4.40 -8.72
C ALA A 67 -0.02 5.00 -8.35
N VAL A 68 -0.47 4.81 -7.11
CA VAL A 68 -1.72 5.41 -6.61
C VAL A 68 -1.62 6.93 -6.56
N ALA A 69 -0.49 7.46 -6.07
CA ALA A 69 -0.22 8.88 -5.99
C ALA A 69 -0.28 9.53 -7.37
N HIS A 70 0.36 8.90 -8.37
CA HIS A 70 0.33 9.30 -9.76
C HIS A 70 -1.10 9.31 -10.33
N LEU A 71 -1.88 8.23 -10.11
CA LEU A 71 -3.28 8.16 -10.53
C LEU A 71 -4.12 9.29 -9.94
N ARG A 72 -3.90 9.63 -8.66
CA ARG A 72 -4.62 10.70 -7.95
C ARG A 72 -4.08 12.10 -8.22
N GLY A 73 -2.99 12.25 -8.96
CA GLY A 73 -2.31 13.54 -9.14
C GLY A 73 -1.81 14.14 -7.81
N THR A 74 -1.43 13.28 -6.86
CA THR A 74 -1.00 13.67 -5.51
C THR A 74 0.50 13.42 -5.35
N ASP A 75 1.22 14.41 -4.82
CA ASP A 75 2.61 14.24 -4.39
C ASP A 75 2.67 13.71 -2.95
N LEU A 76 3.42 12.60 -2.73
CA LEU A 76 3.59 12.02 -1.40
C LEU A 76 4.68 12.67 -0.55
N ASP A 77 5.32 13.74 -1.04
CA ASP A 77 6.41 14.43 -0.34
C ASP A 77 7.63 13.52 -0.17
N GLN A 78 8.13 13.00 -1.30
CA GLN A 78 9.12 11.92 -1.38
C GLN A 78 10.52 12.29 -0.84
N GLY A 79 10.73 13.53 -0.41
CA GLY A 79 12.06 14.01 -0.06
C GLY A 79 12.99 14.17 -1.29
N PRO A 80 14.26 14.56 -1.07
CA PRO A 80 15.17 14.96 -2.14
C PRO A 80 15.65 13.82 -3.04
N ASN A 81 15.54 12.55 -2.62
CA ASN A 81 16.04 11.40 -3.39
C ASN A 81 14.93 10.56 -4.03
N GLY A 82 13.69 11.06 -4.10
CA GLY A 82 12.59 10.35 -4.75
C GLY A 82 11.91 9.27 -3.89
N GLY A 83 12.07 9.35 -2.57
CA GLY A 83 11.32 8.51 -1.61
C GLY A 83 11.99 7.17 -1.40
N THR A 84 13.32 7.20 -1.28
CA THR A 84 14.17 6.04 -0.99
C THR A 84 13.98 5.55 0.45
N ASP A 85 14.62 4.43 0.79
CA ASP A 85 14.74 3.93 2.16
C ASP A 85 15.23 4.95 3.19
N HIS A 86 15.91 6.03 2.77
CA HIS A 86 16.48 7.01 3.68
C HIS A 86 15.61 8.25 3.94
N ASP A 87 14.64 8.55 3.07
CA ASP A 87 13.85 9.79 3.13
C ASP A 87 12.34 9.59 2.99
N PHE A 88 11.86 8.37 2.75
CA PHE A 88 10.43 8.09 2.72
C PHE A 88 9.81 8.05 4.14
N GLU A 89 8.74 8.82 4.34
CA GLU A 89 7.98 8.89 5.59
C GLU A 89 6.55 8.37 5.39
N PRO A 90 6.19 7.16 5.88
CA PRO A 90 4.88 6.54 5.64
C PRO A 90 3.69 7.34 6.19
N ASP A 91 3.87 8.07 7.27
CA ASP A 91 2.84 8.91 7.88
C ASP A 91 2.53 10.14 7.03
N ARG A 92 3.53 10.77 6.42
CA ARG A 92 3.32 11.84 5.43
C ARG A 92 2.61 11.31 4.20
N ALA A 93 3.06 10.19 3.65
CA ALA A 93 2.41 9.55 2.50
C ALA A 93 0.95 9.18 2.83
N ALA A 94 0.69 8.66 4.04
CA ALA A 94 -0.66 8.35 4.49
C ALA A 94 -1.55 9.60 4.58
N ALA A 95 -1.03 10.71 5.10
CA ALA A 95 -1.77 11.96 5.18
C ALA A 95 -2.10 12.50 3.79
N ARG A 96 -1.14 12.47 2.85
CA ARG A 96 -1.36 12.91 1.46
C ARG A 96 -2.40 12.06 0.72
N LEU A 97 -2.46 10.76 1.00
CA LEU A 97 -3.42 9.83 0.40
C LEU A 97 -4.74 9.69 1.17
N ASP A 98 -4.94 10.45 2.24
CA ASP A 98 -6.09 10.30 3.15
C ASP A 98 -6.32 8.83 3.56
N ILE A 99 -5.28 8.19 4.10
CA ILE A 99 -5.35 6.85 4.67
C ILE A 99 -4.74 6.81 6.06
N ALA A 100 -4.92 5.69 6.77
CA ALA A 100 -4.25 5.51 8.06
C ALA A 100 -2.78 5.12 7.83
N THR A 101 -1.87 5.65 8.66
CA THR A 101 -0.43 5.31 8.61
C THR A 101 -0.15 3.81 8.55
N PRO A 102 -0.78 2.93 9.38
CA PRO A 102 -0.54 1.50 9.28
C PRO A 102 -0.84 0.90 7.90
N LEU A 103 -1.77 1.49 7.14
CA LEU A 103 -2.06 1.03 5.79
C LEU A 103 -0.97 1.45 4.80
N ALA A 104 -0.47 2.68 4.89
CA ALA A 104 0.67 3.10 4.06
C ALA A 104 1.90 2.21 4.33
N GLN A 105 2.18 1.93 5.61
CA GLN A 105 3.26 1.03 6.02
C GLN A 105 3.08 -0.38 5.46
N GLU A 106 1.89 -0.96 5.59
CA GLU A 106 1.59 -2.30 5.06
C GLU A 106 1.76 -2.34 3.54
N VAL A 107 1.27 -1.35 2.80
CA VAL A 107 1.40 -1.34 1.32
C VAL A 107 2.87 -1.28 0.89
N VAL A 108 3.70 -0.51 1.62
CA VAL A 108 5.13 -0.41 1.33
C VAL A 108 5.86 -1.70 1.68
N TYR A 109 5.56 -2.31 2.85
CA TYR A 109 6.10 -3.61 3.22
C TYR A 109 5.71 -4.69 2.19
N GLU A 110 4.44 -4.73 1.80
CA GLU A 110 3.96 -5.65 0.77
C GLU A 110 4.69 -5.40 -0.56
N ASN A 111 4.93 -4.15 -0.95
CA ASN A 111 5.65 -3.85 -2.18
C ASN A 111 7.13 -4.28 -2.13
N ASP A 112 7.82 -3.96 -1.03
CA ASP A 112 9.28 -4.03 -0.93
C ASP A 112 9.78 -5.36 -0.34
N GLU A 113 9.08 -5.93 0.64
CA GLU A 113 9.64 -6.90 1.58
C GLU A 113 8.87 -8.24 1.67
N ALA A 114 7.59 -8.29 1.31
CA ALA A 114 6.74 -9.47 1.53
C ALA A 114 7.01 -10.65 0.57
N SER A 115 7.98 -10.54 -0.34
CA SER A 115 8.43 -11.65 -1.17
C SER A 115 9.66 -12.32 -0.58
N TYR A 116 9.66 -13.65 -0.54
CA TYR A 116 10.88 -14.41 -0.32
C TYR A 116 11.66 -14.44 -1.65
N TRP A 117 12.80 -13.74 -1.75
CA TRP A 117 13.79 -13.78 -2.85
C TRP A 117 13.51 -12.90 -4.09
N ASP A 118 14.58 -12.64 -4.87
CA ASP A 118 14.75 -11.78 -6.07
C ASP A 118 13.51 -11.59 -6.96
N GLU A 119 12.52 -10.89 -6.43
CA GLU A 119 11.25 -10.67 -7.11
C GLU A 119 11.44 -9.65 -8.23
N THR A 120 11.16 -10.09 -9.47
CA THR A 120 11.22 -9.20 -10.62
C THR A 120 10.14 -8.11 -10.52
N PRO A 121 10.35 -6.94 -11.13
CA PRO A 121 9.34 -5.89 -11.16
C PRO A 121 7.94 -6.33 -11.64
N GLU A 122 7.88 -7.27 -12.58
CA GLU A 122 6.64 -7.83 -13.13
C GLU A 122 5.94 -8.78 -12.14
N ALA A 123 6.73 -9.61 -11.44
CA ALA A 123 6.21 -10.48 -10.39
C ALA A 123 5.62 -9.67 -9.24
N ARG A 124 6.33 -8.61 -8.81
CA ARG A 124 5.86 -7.66 -7.80
C ARG A 124 4.54 -7.00 -8.18
N TRP A 125 4.43 -6.54 -9.42
CA TRP A 125 3.17 -5.99 -9.94
C TRP A 125 2.02 -7.00 -9.81
N THR A 126 2.26 -8.25 -10.21
CA THR A 126 1.25 -9.32 -10.17
C THR A 126 0.81 -9.60 -8.74
N ARG A 127 1.77 -9.74 -7.81
CA ARG A 127 1.50 -10.01 -6.39
C ARG A 127 0.76 -8.86 -5.73
N MET A 128 1.22 -7.62 -5.92
CA MET A 128 0.57 -6.43 -5.35
C MET A 128 -0.86 -6.26 -5.86
N ARG A 129 -1.11 -6.53 -7.14
CA ARG A 129 -2.47 -6.51 -7.68
C ARG A 129 -3.34 -7.59 -7.07
N GLN A 130 -2.84 -8.82 -6.93
CA GLN A 130 -3.57 -9.92 -6.30
C GLN A 130 -3.87 -9.63 -4.82
N TRP A 131 -2.91 -9.06 -4.10
CA TRP A 131 -3.06 -8.63 -2.72
C TRP A 131 -4.13 -7.54 -2.56
N ALA A 132 -4.16 -6.55 -3.46
CA ALA A 132 -5.19 -5.52 -3.44
C ALA A 132 -6.58 -6.11 -3.69
N VAL A 133 -6.71 -7.05 -4.65
CA VAL A 133 -7.97 -7.73 -4.95
C VAL A 133 -8.43 -8.61 -3.78
N SER A 134 -7.53 -9.34 -3.12
CA SER A 134 -7.88 -10.22 -1.99
C SER A 134 -8.37 -9.44 -0.76
N ASN A 135 -7.95 -8.18 -0.62
CA ASN A 135 -8.36 -7.27 0.45
C ASN A 135 -9.62 -6.45 0.12
N LEU A 136 -10.18 -6.56 -1.09
CA LEU A 136 -11.47 -5.95 -1.41
C LEU A 136 -12.61 -6.72 -0.78
N ILE A 137 -13.42 -6.00 0.01
CA ILE A 137 -14.66 -6.54 0.55
C ILE A 137 -15.72 -6.46 -0.55
N ASN A 138 -16.25 -7.60 -0.98
CA ASN A 138 -17.45 -7.64 -1.82
C ASN A 138 -18.61 -7.00 -1.06
N GLN A 139 -19.07 -5.82 -1.51
CA GLN A 139 -20.15 -5.07 -0.87
C GLN A 139 -21.56 -5.69 -1.05
N GLN A 140 -21.67 -6.95 -1.49
CA GLN A 140 -22.95 -7.64 -1.65
C GLN A 140 -23.46 -8.20 -0.32
N ALA A 141 -23.84 -7.32 0.60
CA ALA A 141 -24.79 -7.60 1.69
C ALA A 141 -25.09 -6.30 2.44
N LYS A 142 -25.71 -5.31 1.79
CA LYS A 142 -26.49 -4.32 2.53
C LYS A 142 -27.93 -4.82 2.48
N PRO A 143 -28.47 -5.47 3.53
CA PRO A 143 -29.89 -5.75 3.57
C PRO A 143 -30.61 -4.41 3.50
N GLU A 144 -31.51 -4.28 2.53
CA GLU A 144 -32.40 -3.12 2.41
C GLU A 144 -33.10 -2.94 3.76
N ALA A 145 -32.96 -1.75 4.33
CA ALA A 145 -33.65 -1.39 5.54
C ALA A 145 -35.16 -1.56 5.28
N ARG A 146 -35.76 -2.56 5.91
CA ARG A 146 -37.22 -2.71 5.94
C ARG A 146 -37.76 -1.49 6.69
N SER A 147 -38.32 -0.55 5.94
CA SER A 147 -39.23 0.45 6.46
C SER A 147 -40.48 -0.27 6.98
N GLY A 148 -40.62 -0.30 8.31
CA GLY A 148 -41.81 -0.70 9.04
C GLY A 148 -42.14 0.38 10.06
#